data_AF-A0A948V4M3-F1
#
_entry.id   AF-A0A948V4M3-F1
#
_cell.length_a   1.000
_cell.length_b   1.000
_cell.length_c   1.000
_cell.angle_alpha   90.00
_cell.angle_beta   90.00
_cell.angle_gamma   90.00
#
_symmetry.space_group_name_H-M   'P 1'
#
loop_
_entity.id
_entity.type
_entity.pdbx_description
1 polymer ?
#
loop_
_entity_poly.entity_id
_entity_poly.type
_entity_poly.pdbx_seq_one_letter_code
_entity_poly.pdbx_strand_id
1 'polypeptide(L)' 'MRILLTNDDGIEAEGLACLERIARTLSDDIW' A
#
# COMPACT_ATOMS: atom_id res chain seq x y z
N MET A 1 -13.80 -1.85 -2.84
CA MET A 1 -12.86 -2.99 -2.74
C MET A 1 -11.92 -2.68 -1.59
N ARG A 2 -11.54 -3.64 -0.74
CA ARG A 2 -10.55 -3.39 0.30
C ARG A 2 -9.21 -3.96 -0.12
N ILE A 3 -8.14 -3.16 0.01
CA ILE A 3 -6.77 -3.57 -0.31
C ILE A 3 -5.96 -3.58 1.00
N LEU A 4 -5.28 -4.69 1.28
CA LEU A 4 -4.33 -4.79 2.39
C LEU A 4 -2.90 -4.74 1.83
N LEU A 5 -2.08 -3.83 2.35
CA LEU A 5 -0.66 -3.74 2.03
C LEU A 5 0.19 -4.29 3.17
N THR A 6 1.07 -5.23 2.86
CA THR A 6 1.98 -5.83 3.84
C THR A 6 3.37 -5.95 3.23
N ASN A 7 4.39 -5.70 4.04
CA ASN A 7 5.79 -5.96 3.73
C ASN A 7 6.53 -6.42 5.00
N ASP A 8 7.74 -6.92 4.81
CA ASP A 8 8.70 -7.29 5.85
C ASP A 8 9.85 -6.28 6.00
N ASP A 9 10.00 -5.34 5.05
CA ASP A 9 11.05 -4.31 5.04
C ASP A 9 10.81 -3.15 6.03
N GLY A 10 9.61 -3.03 6.61
CA GLY A 10 9.22 -1.98 7.57
C GLY A 10 8.38 -0.83 6.99
N ILE A 11 7.90 0.05 7.87
CA ILE A 11 6.90 1.11 7.53
C ILE A 11 7.45 2.22 6.63
N GLU A 12 8.76 2.49 6.67
CA GLU A 12 9.40 3.52 5.83
C GLU A 12 9.97 2.96 4.53
N ALA A 13 9.70 1.68 4.22
CA ALA A 13 10.20 1.07 3.00
C ALA A 13 9.61 1.76 1.76
N GLU A 14 10.49 2.16 0.84
CA GLU A 14 10.10 2.80 -0.41
C GLU A 14 9.09 1.95 -1.22
N GLY A 15 9.22 0.63 -1.15
CA GLY A 15 8.28 -0.31 -1.77
C GLY A 15 6.86 -0.18 -1.23
N LEU A 16 6.68 0.06 0.08
CA LEU A 16 5.37 0.23 0.70
C LEU A 16 4.70 1.52 0.20
N ALA A 17 5.45 2.62 0.08
CA ALA A 17 4.96 3.88 -0.49
C ALA A 17 4.59 3.76 -1.97
N CYS A 18 5.35 2.99 -2.76
CA CYS A 18 5.02 2.69 -4.15
C CYS A 18 3.71 1.90 -4.27
N LEU A 19 3.55 0.86 -3.45
CA LEU A 19 2.33 0.05 -3.40
C LEU A 19 1.11 0.89 -2.97
N GLU A 20 1.26 1.78 -1.99
CA GLU A 20 0.18 2.68 -1.57
C GLU A 20 -0.28 3.58 -2.71
N ARG A 21 0.66 4.20 -3.45
CA ARG A 21 0.33 5.03 -4.62
C ARG A 21 -0.48 4.27 -5.66
N ILE A 22 -0.12 3.02 -5.95
CA ILE A 22 -0.84 2.19 -6.92
C ILE A 22 -2.22 1.81 -6.36
N ALA A 23 -2.29 1.35 -5.11
CA ALA A 23 -3.53 0.94 -4.47
C ALA A 23 -4.56 2.08 -4.43
N ARG A 24 -4.14 3.34 -4.20
CA ARG A 24 -5.00 4.54 -4.24
C ARG A 24 -5.60 4.83 -5.62
N THR A 25 -5.06 4.28 -6.70
CA THR A 25 -5.68 4.39 -8.03
C THR A 25 -6.81 3.37 -8.24
N LEU A 26 -6.88 2.35 -7.39
CA LEU A 26 -7.80 1.21 -7.51
C LEU A 26 -8.90 1.24 -6.44
N SER A 27 -8.61 1.79 -5.26
CA SER A 27 -9.58 1.93 -4.16
C SER A 27 -9.16 2.99 -3.15
N ASP A 28 -10.14 3.63 -2.53
CA ASP A 28 -9.95 4.53 -1.39
C ASP A 28 -9.91 3.79 -0.04
N ASP A 29 -10.31 2.50 0.01
CA ASP A 29 -10.28 1.65 1.22
C ASP A 29 -9.02 0.77 1.22
N ILE A 30 -7.95 1.32 1.82
CA ILE A 30 -6.62 0.70 1.96
C ILE A 30 -6.31 0.53 3.45
N TRP A 31 -5.81 -0.64 3.83
CA TRP A 31 -5.38 -0.99 5.18
C TRP A 31 -3.92 -1.43 5.20
#